data_AF-A0A1I3SS77-F1
#
_entry.id   AF-A0A1I3SS77-F1
#
_cell.length_a   1.000
_cell.length_b   1.000
_cell.length_c   1.000
_cell.angle_alpha   90.00
_cell.angle_beta   90.00
_cell.angle_gamma   90.00
#
_symmetry.space_group_name_H-M   'P 1'
#
loop_
_entity.id
_entity.type
_entity.pdbx_description
1 polymer ?
#
loop_
_entity_poly.entity_id
_entity_poly.type
_entity_poly.pdbx_seq_one_letter_code
_entity_poly.pdbx_strand_id
1 'polypeptide(L)'
;MKDQTALTTRDWLAIERTKLANERTFLAYFRTFLVILGTGITILKLDLFADLKNYGITLIAIAPIILLIGVFRLFKVKRTIKKHYKV
;
A
#
# COMPACT_ATOMS: atom_id res chain seq x y z
N MET A 1 26.11 -1.65 -25.55
CA MET A 1 26.13 -0.18 -25.65
C MET A 1 25.11 0.37 -24.66
N LYS A 2 25.49 1.39 -23.89
CA LYS A 2 24.77 1.87 -22.71
C LYS A 2 24.15 3.21 -23.08
N ASP A 3 22.97 3.15 -23.69
CA ASP A 3 22.32 4.34 -24.23
C ASP A 3 21.78 5.20 -23.09
N GLN A 4 22.60 6.17 -22.68
CA GLN A 4 22.19 7.33 -21.93
C GLN A 4 21.43 8.27 -22.87
N THR A 5 20.24 7.87 -23.32
CA THR A 5 19.31 8.84 -23.92
C THR A 5 18.86 9.74 -22.79
N ALA A 6 19.28 11.01 -22.82
CA ALA A 6 18.77 12.03 -21.92
C ALA A 6 17.23 11.92 -21.90
N LEU A 7 16.67 11.61 -20.72
CA LEU A 7 15.23 11.57 -20.51
C LEU A 7 14.63 12.84 -21.10
N THR A 8 13.78 12.71 -22.12
CA THR A 8 13.01 13.87 -22.54
C THR A 8 12.05 14.25 -21.42
N THR A 9 11.65 15.52 -21.33
CA THR A 9 10.68 15.98 -20.31
C THR A 9 9.39 15.15 -20.30
N ARG A 10 9.03 14.55 -21.44
CA ARG A 10 7.91 13.61 -21.59
C ARG A 10 8.13 12.28 -20.86
N ASP A 11 9.33 11.71 -20.95
CA ASP A 11 9.68 10.46 -20.29
C ASP A 11 9.71 10.64 -18.76
N TRP A 12 10.23 11.78 -18.29
CA TRP A 12 10.19 12.13 -16.87
C TRP A 12 8.75 12.25 -16.36
N LEU A 13 7.87 12.94 -17.10
CA LEU A 13 6.46 13.07 -16.76
C LEU A 13 5.72 11.72 -16.81
N ALA A 14 6.14 10.78 -17.66
CA ALA A 14 5.59 9.42 -17.70
C ALA A 14 5.97 8.61 -16.45
N ILE A 15 7.21 8.74 -15.97
CA ILE A 15 7.71 8.10 -14.73
C ILE A 15 6.97 8.67 -13.51
N GLU A 16 6.77 9.98 -13.45
CA GLU A 16 6.08 10.61 -12.32
C GLU A 16 4.61 10.19 -12.24
N ARG A 17 3.92 10.08 -13.38
CA ARG A 17 2.54 9.55 -13.44
C ARG A 17 2.44 8.11 -12.95
N THR A 18 3.41 7.25 -13.30
CA THR A 18 3.44 5.87 -12.81
C THR A 18 3.76 5.79 -11.32
N LYS A 19 4.65 6.65 -10.81
CA LYS A 19 4.93 6.77 -9.37
C LYS A 19 3.68 7.21 -8.60
N LEU A 20 3.00 8.26 -9.05
CA LEU A 20 1.80 8.79 -8.41
C LEU A 20 0.65 7.76 -8.42
N ALA A 21 0.49 7.01 -9.51
CA ALA A 21 -0.49 5.92 -9.58
C ALA A 21 -0.18 4.78 -8.58
N ASN A 22 1.10 4.46 -8.37
CA ASN A 22 1.52 3.46 -7.39
C ASN A 22 1.32 3.95 -5.94
N GLU A 23 1.62 5.21 -5.65
CA GLU A 23 1.36 5.84 -4.35
C GLU A 23 -0.15 5.88 -4.05
N ARG A 24 -0.98 6.22 -5.04
CA ARG A 24 -2.45 6.12 -4.91
C ARG A 24 -2.92 4.72 -4.55
N THR A 25 -2.33 3.70 -5.20
CA THR A 25 -2.67 2.30 -4.92
C THR A 25 -2.28 1.91 -3.49
N PHE A 26 -1.10 2.34 -3.03
CA PHE A 26 -0.68 2.16 -1.64
C PHE A 26 -1.62 2.87 -0.64
N LEU A 27 -2.00 4.12 -0.91
CA LEU A 27 -2.95 4.85 -0.07
C LEU A 27 -4.33 4.17 -0.01
N ALA A 28 -4.76 3.49 -1.07
CA ALA A 28 -5.97 2.67 -1.05
C ALA A 28 -5.82 1.46 -0.10
N TYR A 29 -4.69 0.74 -0.15
CA TYR A 29 -4.39 -0.34 0.80
C TYR A 29 -4.33 0.19 2.25
N PHE A 30 -3.69 1.33 2.46
CA PHE A 30 -3.59 1.98 3.78
C PHE A 30 -4.97 2.37 4.31
N ARG A 31 -5.86 2.91 3.47
CA ARG A 31 -7.25 3.19 3.83
C ARG A 31 -7.98 1.93 4.27
N THR A 32 -7.89 0.84 3.49
CA THR A 32 -8.56 -0.42 3.85
C THR A 32 -8.02 -0.99 5.16
N PHE A 33 -6.71 -0.87 5.40
CA PHE A 33 -6.07 -1.23 6.67
C PHE A 33 -6.67 -0.46 7.85
N LEU A 34 -6.75 0.87 7.75
CA LEU A 34 -7.26 1.71 8.84
C LEU A 34 -8.73 1.43 9.15
N VAL A 35 -9.56 1.23 8.13
CA VAL A 35 -10.97 0.90 8.31
C VAL A 35 -11.13 -0.42 9.05
N ILE A 36 -10.46 -1.48 8.56
CA ILE A 36 -10.53 -2.82 9.15
C ILE A 36 -9.97 -2.83 10.59
N LEU A 37 -8.84 -2.16 10.82
CA LEU A 37 -8.24 -2.05 12.15
C LEU A 37 -9.15 -1.26 13.11
N GLY A 38 -9.70 -0.14 12.65
CA GLY A 38 -10.65 0.66 13.42
C GLY A 38 -11.89 -0.14 13.80
N THR A 39 -12.52 -0.83 12.84
CA THR A 39 -13.67 -1.70 13.08
C THR A 39 -13.33 -2.82 14.08
N GLY A 40 -12.16 -3.45 13.96
CA GLY A 40 -11.71 -4.50 14.87
C GLY A 40 -11.55 -4.00 16.31
N ILE A 41 -10.94 -2.81 16.49
CA ILE A 41 -10.79 -2.17 17.80
C ILE A 41 -12.15 -1.78 18.38
N THR A 42 -13.05 -1.23 17.56
CA THR A 42 -14.41 -0.86 17.98
C THR A 42 -15.16 -2.09 18.50
N ILE A 43 -15.12 -3.22 17.78
CA ILE A 43 -15.76 -4.48 18.21
C ILE A 43 -15.19 -4.96 19.54
N LEU A 44 -13.87 -4.86 19.76
CA LEU A 44 -13.26 -5.30 21.02
C LEU A 44 -13.60 -4.43 22.23
N LYS A 45 -13.82 -3.13 22.02
CA LYS A 45 -14.12 -2.18 23.10
C LYS A 45 -15.59 -2.06 23.46
N LEU A 46 -16.49 -2.43 22.56
CA LEU A 46 -17.93 -2.37 22.82
C LEU A 46 -18.41 -3.67 23.48
N ASP A 47 -18.84 -3.57 24.74
CA ASP A 47 -19.38 -4.70 25.50
C ASP A 47 -20.66 -5.29 24.89
N LEU A 48 -21.37 -4.51 24.07
CA LEU A 48 -22.52 -4.97 23.28
C LEU A 48 -22.16 -6.06 22.25
N PHE A 49 -20.87 -6.21 21.93
CA PHE A 49 -20.37 -7.16 20.93
C PHE A 49 -19.53 -8.28 21.56
N ALA A 50 -19.84 -8.68 22.81
CA ALA A 50 -19.11 -9.73 23.52
C ALA A 50 -18.95 -11.04 22.71
N ASP A 51 -20.02 -11.48 22.03
CA ASP A 51 -20.00 -12.67 21.17
C ASP A 51 -19.15 -12.49 19.91
N LEU A 52 -18.93 -11.24 19.48
CA LEU A 52 -18.13 -10.91 18.29
C LEU A 52 -16.66 -10.61 18.61
N LYS A 53 -16.22 -10.69 19.87
CA LYS A 53 -14.82 -10.44 20.25
C LYS A 53 -13.85 -11.29 19.43
N ASN A 54 -14.19 -12.55 19.15
CA ASN A 54 -13.35 -13.43 18.35
C ASN A 54 -13.16 -12.88 16.92
N TYR A 55 -14.23 -12.36 16.30
CA TYR A 55 -14.14 -11.71 15.00
C TYR A 55 -13.30 -10.43 15.06
N GLY A 56 -13.43 -9.62 16.12
CA GLY A 56 -12.58 -8.43 16.33
C GLY A 56 -11.08 -8.75 16.33
N ILE A 57 -10.69 -9.84 17.01
CA ILE A 57 -9.29 -10.33 17.02
C ILE A 57 -8.85 -10.74 15.61
N THR A 58 -9.67 -11.50 14.87
CA THR A 58 -9.32 -11.90 13.50
C THR A 58 -9.16 -10.69 12.57
N LEU A 59 -9.98 -9.66 12.74
CA LEU A 59 -9.93 -8.44 11.94
C LEU A 59 -8.63 -7.66 12.18
N ILE A 60 -8.24 -7.53 13.45
CA ILE A 60 -6.98 -6.90 13.85
C ILE A 60 -5.77 -7.72 13.35
N ALA A 61 -5.86 -9.05 13.33
CA ALA A 61 -4.80 -9.91 12.81
C ALA A 61 -4.66 -9.80 11.28
N ILE A 62 -5.75 -9.64 10.54
CA ILE A 62 -5.74 -9.52 9.07
C ILE A 62 -5.31 -8.12 8.61
N ALA A 63 -5.62 -7.07 9.38
CA ALA A 63 -5.24 -5.69 9.07
C ALA A 63 -3.75 -5.52 8.69
N PRO A 64 -2.75 -5.95 9.50
CA PRO A 64 -1.35 -5.82 9.14
C PRO A 64 -0.97 -6.62 7.89
N ILE A 65 -1.65 -7.73 7.59
CA ILE A 65 -1.41 -8.50 6.34
C ILE A 65 -1.74 -7.65 5.12
N ILE A 66 -2.88 -6.95 5.13
CA ILE A 66 -3.29 -6.04 4.06
C ILE A 66 -2.29 -4.90 3.89
N LEU A 67 -1.82 -4.34 5.01
CA LEU A 67 -0.80 -3.28 4.99
C LEU A 67 0.52 -3.79 4.40
N LEU A 68 0.99 -4.98 4.81
CA LEU A 68 2.21 -5.59 4.30
C LEU A 68 2.15 -5.83 2.79
N ILE A 69 1.00 -6.30 2.27
CA ILE A 69 0.79 -6.45 0.82
C ILE A 69 0.92 -5.09 0.11
N GLY A 70 0.30 -4.04 0.65
CA GLY A 70 0.38 -2.69 0.11
C GLY A 70 1.82 -2.15 0.09
N VAL A 71 2.55 -2.32 1.20
CA VAL A 71 3.96 -1.93 1.32
C VAL A 71 4.82 -2.69 0.32
N PHE A 72 4.71 -4.03 0.28
CA PHE A 72 5.50 -4.87 -0.63
C PHE A 72 5.29 -4.48 -2.09
N ARG A 73 4.03 -4.20 -2.48
CA ARG A 73 3.70 -3.74 -3.83
C ARG A 73 4.32 -2.37 -4.15
N LEU A 74 4.28 -1.43 -3.20
CA LEU A 74 4.92 -0.12 -3.36
C LEU A 74 6.43 -0.26 -3.58
N PHE A 75 7.10 -1.08 -2.76
CA PHE A 75 8.53 -1.34 -2.87
C PHE A 75 8.91 -2.07 -4.17
N LYS A 76 8.11 -3.05 -4.61
CA LYS A 76 8.36 -3.78 -5.87
C LYS A 76 8.38 -2.82 -7.06
N VAL A 77 7.41 -1.90 -7.15
CA VAL A 77 7.36 -0.91 -8.24
C VAL A 77 8.49 0.10 -8.14
N LYS A 78 8.78 0.63 -6.93
CA LYS A 78 9.94 1.53 -6.72
C LYS A 78 11.26 0.85 -7.14
N ARG A 79 11.43 -0.45 -6.87
CA ARG A 79 12.63 -1.22 -7.22
C ARG A 79 12.74 -1.50 -8.73
N THR A 80 11.62 -1.75 -9.42
CA THR A 80 11.60 -1.91 -10.88
C THR A 80 12.02 -0.63 -11.61
N ILE A 81 11.54 0.53 -11.15
CA ILE A 81 11.89 1.83 -11.73
C ILE A 81 13.39 2.12 -11.54
N LYS A 82 13.93 1.87 -10.34
CA LYS A 82 15.36 2.06 -10.03
C LYS A 82 16.30 1.12 -10.80
N LYS A 83 15.77 0.00 -11.32
CA LYS A 83 16.56 -0.99 -12.09
C LYS A 83 16.60 -0.66 -13.58
N HIS A 84 15.55 -0.05 -14.12
CA HIS A 84 15.47 0.36 -15.54
C HIS A 84 16.04 1.76 -15.77
N TYR A 85 15.79 2.69 -14.86
CA TYR A 85 16.45 3.98 -14.83
C TYR A 85 17.56 3.93 -13.79
N LYS A 86 18.78 3.74 -14.27
CA LYS A 86 20.00 3.82 -13.45
C LYS A 86 20.25 5.30 -13.12
N VAL A 87 19.44 5.83 -12.20
CA VAL A 87 19.74 7.05 -11.42
C VAL A 87 20.59 6.63 -10.23
#